data_AF-A0A7W6CTX5-F1
#
_entry.id   AF-A0A7W6CTX5-F1
#
_cell.length_a   1.000
_cell.length_b   1.000
_cell.length_c   1.000
_cell.angle_alpha   90.00
_cell.angle_beta   90.00
_cell.angle_gamma   90.00
#
_symmetry.space_group_name_H-M   'P 1'
#
loop_
_entity.id
_entity.type
_entity.pdbx_description
1 polymer ?
#
loop_
_entity_poly.entity_id
_entity_poly.type
_entity_poly.pdbx_seq_one_letter_code
_entity_poly.pdbx_strand_id
1 'polypeptide(L)'
;MRARMVSAGGTARDITIRNLSLMGLGGNFSSMPPEVGEQVTVYFAREVTVTGVLRWVEDKAFGMQFDCEIDTQTIDQLIASKNADLSPAVENGAWEVSRFYRAYANDLPQPDPKRLRLI
;
A
#
# COMPACT_ATOMS: atom_id res chain seq x y z
N MET A 1 0.67 6.85 -6.90
CA MET A 1 2.01 7.44 -6.64
C MET A 1 3.04 6.47 -7.17
N ARG A 2 4.04 6.92 -7.94
CA ARG A 2 5.10 6.03 -8.44
C ARG A 2 6.17 5.86 -7.36
N ALA A 3 6.71 4.66 -7.24
CA ALA A 3 7.80 4.33 -6.33
C ALA A 3 8.61 3.17 -6.93
N ARG A 4 9.76 2.87 -6.32
CA ARG A 4 10.61 1.75 -6.70
C ARG A 4 10.68 0.75 -5.56
N MET A 5 10.42 -0.52 -5.84
CA MET A 5 10.59 -1.61 -4.89
C MET A 5 11.87 -2.37 -5.21
N VAL A 6 12.66 -2.69 -4.20
CA VAL A 6 13.86 -3.52 -4.30
C VAL A 6 13.65 -4.78 -3.48
N SER A 7 13.72 -5.92 -4.16
CA SER A 7 13.73 -7.27 -3.58
C SER A 7 14.98 -7.51 -2.72
N ALA A 8 14.92 -8.46 -1.77
CA ALA A 8 16.10 -8.89 -1.01
C ALA A 8 17.27 -9.33 -1.92
N GLY A 9 16.95 -9.92 -3.09
CA GLY A 9 17.92 -10.25 -4.13
C GLY A 9 18.47 -9.05 -4.94
N GLY A 10 18.16 -7.81 -4.56
CA GLY A 10 18.63 -6.58 -5.21
C GLY A 10 17.90 -6.20 -6.50
N THR A 11 16.87 -6.97 -6.90
CA THR A 11 16.11 -6.67 -8.12
C THR A 11 15.16 -5.49 -7.89
N ALA A 12 15.39 -4.40 -8.61
CA ALA A 12 14.55 -3.22 -8.58
C ALA A 12 13.37 -3.33 -9.58
N ARG A 13 12.18 -2.91 -9.14
CA ARG A 13 10.96 -2.88 -9.94
C ARG A 13 10.19 -1.59 -9.71
N ASP A 14 9.64 -1.02 -10.77
CA ASP A 14 8.77 0.14 -10.66
C ASP A 14 7.35 -0.29 -10.25
N ILE A 15 6.80 0.42 -9.27
CA ILE A 15 5.47 0.18 -8.71
C ILE A 15 4.63 1.45 -8.71
N THR A 16 3.31 1.26 -8.74
CA THR A 16 2.33 2.31 -8.50
C THR A 16 1.59 2.02 -7.21
N ILE A 17 1.78 2.87 -6.20
CA ILE A 17 1.10 2.81 -4.91
C ILE A 17 -0.28 3.46 -5.05
N ARG A 18 -1.31 2.71 -4.63
CA ARG A 18 -2.72 3.12 -4.63
C ARG A 18 -3.19 3.50 -3.23
N ASN A 19 -2.75 2.76 -2.22
CA ASN A 19 -3.16 2.94 -0.83
C ASN A 19 -1.93 2.82 0.08
N LEU A 20 -1.89 3.65 1.12
CA LEU A 20 -0.84 3.70 2.13
C LEU A 20 -1.51 3.85 3.51
N SER A 21 -0.99 3.15 4.51
CA SER A 21 -1.45 3.16 5.90
C SER A 21 -0.25 3.09 6.84
N LEU A 22 -0.48 3.18 8.16
CA LEU A 22 0.59 3.10 9.17
C LEU A 22 1.39 1.80 9.10
N MET A 23 0.77 0.67 8.75
CA MET A 23 1.38 -0.67 8.80
C MET A 23 1.55 -1.33 7.43
N GLY A 24 1.19 -0.66 6.35
CA GLY A 24 1.31 -1.27 5.04
C GLY A 24 0.91 -0.40 3.87
N LEU A 25 1.15 -0.94 2.69
CA LEU A 25 0.78 -0.32 1.42
C LEU A 25 0.23 -1.34 0.44
N GLY A 26 -0.57 -0.83 -0.49
CA GLY A 26 -1.13 -1.60 -1.60
C GLY A 26 -0.88 -0.91 -2.93
N GLY A 27 -0.56 -1.68 -3.95
CA GLY A 27 -0.18 -1.12 -5.24
C GLY A 27 -0.26 -2.11 -6.38
N ASN A 28 0.36 -1.71 -7.50
CA ASN A 28 0.56 -2.54 -8.67
C ASN A 28 2.02 -2.53 -9.09
N PHE A 29 2.51 -3.66 -9.56
CA PHE A 29 3.76 -3.75 -10.31
C PHE A 29 3.55 -3.36 -11.77
N SER A 30 4.53 -2.68 -12.35
CA SER A 30 4.59 -2.47 -13.81
C SER A 30 5.12 -3.71 -14.54
N SER A 31 5.91 -4.54 -13.85
CA SER A 31 6.56 -5.76 -14.35
C SER A 31 6.19 -6.99 -13.50
N MET A 32 6.88 -8.11 -13.69
CA MET A 32 6.60 -9.35 -12.97
C MET A 32 6.87 -9.19 -11.46
N PRO A 33 5.90 -9.54 -10.58
CA PRO A 33 6.00 -9.34 -9.14
C PRO A 33 7.06 -10.26 -8.49
N PRO A 34 7.57 -9.92 -7.29
CA PRO A 34 8.32 -10.82 -6.43
C PRO A 34 7.43 -11.89 -5.80
N GLU A 35 8.04 -12.86 -5.10
CA GLU A 35 7.29 -13.90 -4.41
C GLU A 35 6.66 -13.37 -3.11
N VAL A 36 5.52 -13.97 -2.73
CA VAL A 36 4.90 -13.70 -1.44
C VAL A 36 5.80 -14.21 -0.31
N GLY A 37 5.93 -13.42 0.76
CA GLY A 37 6.82 -13.70 1.89
C GLY A 37 8.21 -13.08 1.73
N GLU A 38 8.53 -12.48 0.59
CA GLU A 38 9.82 -11.85 0.35
C GLU A 38 9.94 -10.52 1.10
N GLN A 39 11.12 -10.28 1.69
CA GLN A 39 11.49 -8.98 2.25
C GLN A 39 11.80 -8.00 1.12
N VAL A 40 11.20 -6.82 1.16
CA VAL A 40 11.35 -5.79 0.14
C VAL A 40 11.53 -4.42 0.77
N THR A 41 12.24 -3.54 0.08
CA THR A 41 12.38 -2.12 0.44
C THR A 41 11.74 -1.26 -0.63
N VAL A 42 10.82 -0.38 -0.23
CA VAL A 42 10.17 0.58 -1.12
C VAL A 42 10.82 1.94 -0.95
N TYR A 43 11.35 2.46 -2.06
CA TYR A 43 11.91 3.79 -2.21
C TYR A 43 10.86 4.70 -2.82
N PHE A 44 10.41 5.66 -2.04
CA PHE A 44 9.52 6.73 -2.47
C PHE A 44 10.34 7.92 -3.00
N ALA A 45 9.66 8.95 -3.49
CA ALA A 45 10.31 10.22 -3.81
C ALA A 45 10.94 10.85 -2.55
N ARG A 46 12.06 11.57 -2.73
CA ARG A 46 12.76 12.33 -1.66
C ARG A 46 13.31 11.46 -0.51
N GLU A 47 13.92 10.33 -0.85
CA GLU A 47 14.68 9.47 0.08
C GLU A 47 13.87 8.79 1.20
N VAL A 48 12.55 8.91 1.20
CA VAL A 48 11.71 8.13 2.11
C VAL A 48 11.78 6.66 1.69
N THR A 49 12.18 5.80 2.62
CA THR A 49 12.26 4.36 2.41
C THR A 49 11.47 3.62 3.47
N VAL A 50 10.80 2.55 3.07
CA VAL A 50 10.05 1.69 3.97
C VAL A 50 10.35 0.24 3.64
N THR A 51 10.72 -0.53 4.66
CA THR A 51 10.98 -1.97 4.53
C THR A 51 9.78 -2.76 5.03
N GLY A 52 9.52 -3.89 4.40
CA GLY A 52 8.44 -4.77 4.79
C GLY A 52 8.44 -6.09 4.04
N VAL A 53 7.41 -6.89 4.31
CA VAL A 53 7.18 -8.20 3.70
C VAL A 53 6.01 -8.13 2.74
N LEU A 54 6.16 -8.73 1.56
CA LEU A 54 5.07 -8.91 0.62
C LEU A 54 4.09 -9.97 1.16
N ARG A 55 2.86 -9.58 1.49
CA ARG A 55 1.88 -10.49 2.13
C ARG A 55 0.99 -11.21 1.14
N TRP A 56 0.74 -10.59 -0.01
CA TRP A 56 -0.02 -11.21 -1.09
C TRP A 56 0.30 -10.54 -2.42
N VAL A 57 0.14 -11.32 -3.49
CA VAL A 57 0.23 -10.88 -4.88
C VAL A 57 -0.90 -11.54 -5.64
N GLU A 58 -1.65 -10.76 -6.40
CA GLU A 58 -2.70 -11.23 -7.29
C GLU A 58 -2.52 -10.55 -8.65
N ASP A 59 -2.13 -11.31 -9.67
CA ASP A 59 -1.67 -10.79 -10.95
C ASP A 59 -0.54 -9.75 -10.76
N LYS A 60 -0.82 -8.46 -10.95
CA LYS A 60 0.12 -7.37 -10.70
C LYS A 60 -0.20 -6.58 -9.43
N ALA A 61 -1.34 -6.83 -8.80
CA ALA A 61 -1.71 -6.19 -7.54
C ALA A 61 -0.97 -6.84 -6.38
N PHE A 62 -0.66 -6.04 -5.36
CA PHE A 62 0.01 -6.55 -4.17
C PHE A 62 -0.36 -5.78 -2.91
N GLY A 63 -0.10 -6.43 -1.79
CA GLY A 63 -0.09 -5.82 -0.46
C GLY A 63 1.19 -6.15 0.27
N MET A 64 1.74 -5.13 0.92
CA MET A 64 2.98 -5.20 1.69
C MET A 64 2.70 -4.74 3.11
N GLN A 65 3.21 -5.49 4.08
CA GLN A 65 3.18 -5.12 5.50
C GLN A 65 4.54 -4.57 5.90
N PHE A 66 4.57 -3.46 6.61
CA PHE A 66 5.81 -2.85 7.09
C PHE A 66 6.36 -3.59 8.29
N ASP A 67 7.69 -3.56 8.45
CA ASP A 67 8.36 -4.12 9.62
C ASP A 67 8.02 -3.30 10.88
N CYS A 68 7.91 -1.98 10.71
CA CYS A 68 7.56 -1.01 11.75
C CYS A 68 6.48 -0.06 11.24
N GLU A 69 5.73 0.53 12.17
CA GLU A 69 4.80 1.61 11.82
C GLU A 69 5.56 2.79 11.20
N ILE A 70 5.03 3.34 10.11
CA ILE A 70 5.49 4.61 9.57
C ILE A 70 4.74 5.75 10.24
N ASP A 71 5.43 6.85 10.54
CA ASP A 71 4.79 8.00 11.19
C ASP A 71 3.79 8.69 10.24
N THR A 72 2.76 9.28 10.83
CA THR A 72 1.74 10.06 10.15
C THR A 72 2.32 11.24 9.36
N GLN A 73 3.39 11.89 9.87
CA GLN A 73 4.07 12.95 9.13
C GLN A 73 4.70 12.43 7.83
N THR A 74 5.27 11.22 7.86
CA THR A 74 5.83 10.59 6.66
C THR A 74 4.74 10.31 5.63
N ILE A 75 3.58 9.83 6.07
CA ILE A 75 2.41 9.63 5.19
C ILE A 75 1.98 10.96 4.56
N ASP A 76 1.86 12.02 5.35
CA ASP A 76 1.45 13.34 4.86
C ASP A 76 2.45 13.92 3.86
N GLN A 77 3.76 13.76 4.10
CA GLN A 77 4.80 14.17 3.16
C GLN A 77 4.70 13.41 1.82
N LEU A 78 4.42 12.10 1.87
CA LEU A 78 4.24 11.27 0.69
C LEU A 78 2.98 11.68 -0.10
N ILE A 79 1.88 11.99 0.59
CA ILE A 79 0.65 12.48 -0.07
C ILE A 79 0.87 13.88 -0.68
N ALA A 80 1.53 14.78 0.05
CA ALA A 80 1.82 16.13 -0.42
C ALA A 80 2.70 16.12 -1.68
N SER A 81 3.74 15.27 -1.71
CA SER A 81 4.59 15.14 -2.90
C SER A 81 3.82 14.63 -4.12
N LYS A 82 2.92 13.65 -3.95
CA LYS A 82 2.03 13.20 -5.02
C LYS A 82 1.15 14.33 -5.56
N ASN A 83 0.63 15.20 -4.68
CA ASN A 83 -0.28 16.28 -5.07
C ASN A 83 0.47 17.43 -5.76
N ALA A 84 1.71 17.73 -5.36
CA ALA A 84 2.55 18.73 -6.01
C ALA A 84 2.84 18.38 -7.49
N ASP A 85 3.02 17.10 -7.81
CA ASP A 85 3.18 16.61 -9.18
C ASP A 85 1.89 16.75 -10.04
N LEU A 86 0.72 17.00 -9.42
CA LEU A 86 -0.59 17.06 -10.08
C LEU A 86 -1.12 18.50 -10.30
N SER A 87 -0.46 19.52 -9.75
CA SER A 87 -0.85 20.93 -9.87
C SER A 87 -0.28 21.54 -11.15
N PRO A 88 -0.97 21.37 -12.30
CA PRO A 88 -1.84 22.46 -12.78
C PRO A 88 -3.28 22.04 -13.15
N ALA A 89 -3.69 20.78 -12.96
CA ALA A 89 -4.93 20.27 -13.59
C ALA A 89 -6.17 20.17 -12.66
N VAL A 90 -6.05 20.50 -11.38
CA VAL A 90 -7.11 20.25 -10.37
C VAL A 90 -7.77 21.54 -9.88
N GLU A 91 -8.13 22.46 -10.79
CA GLU A 91 -8.83 23.70 -10.40
C GLU A 91 -10.36 23.53 -10.32
N ASN A 92 -10.97 22.47 -10.85
CA ASN A 92 -12.43 22.35 -10.83
C ASN A 92 -12.92 20.90 -10.68
N GLY A 93 -13.15 20.47 -9.44
CA GLY A 93 -13.86 19.21 -9.18
C GLY A 93 -13.75 18.78 -7.72
N ALA A 94 -14.81 19.02 -6.96
CA ALA A 94 -14.96 18.60 -5.57
C ALA A 94 -14.89 17.07 -5.45
N TRP A 95 -13.73 16.54 -5.07
CA TRP A 95 -13.57 15.14 -4.69
C TRP A 95 -13.33 15.08 -3.18
N GLU A 96 -14.32 14.54 -2.47
CA GLU A 96 -14.23 14.27 -1.03
C GLU A 96 -13.42 12.98 -0.80
N VAL A 97 -12.34 13.05 -0.03
CA VAL A 97 -11.51 11.88 0.30
C VAL A 97 -12.04 11.22 1.57
N SER A 98 -12.84 10.17 1.42
CA SER A 98 -13.31 9.38 2.57
C SER A 98 -12.23 8.39 3.04
N ARG A 99 -11.80 8.52 4.30
CA ARG A 99 -10.86 7.60 4.96
C ARG A 99 -11.61 6.40 5.51
N PHE A 100 -11.58 5.25 4.82
CA PHE A 100 -12.09 4.00 5.37
C PHE A 100 -10.95 3.19 5.99
N TYR A 101 -10.80 3.26 7.32
CA TYR A 101 -9.99 2.31 8.08
C TYR A 101 -10.81 1.04 8.31
N ARG A 102 -10.45 -0.07 7.68
CA ARG A 102 -10.89 -1.39 8.14
C ARG A 102 -9.79 -1.93 9.05
N ALA A 103 -9.91 -1.64 10.34
CA ALA A 103 -9.07 -2.28 11.35
C ALA A 103 -9.41 -3.79 11.34
N TYR A 104 -8.45 -4.64 10.98
CA TYR A 104 -8.50 -6.03 11.40
C TYR A 104 -8.15 -6.04 12.88
N ALA A 105 -9.12 -5.71 13.73
CA ALA A 105 -9.04 -6.07 15.12
C ALA A 105 -8.97 -7.60 15.19
N ASN A 106 -8.05 -8.15 15.98
CA ASN A 106 -7.91 -9.58 16.25
C ASN A 106 -9.11 -10.18 17.00
N ASP A 107 -10.28 -9.53 16.98
CA ASP A 107 -11.51 -9.91 17.65
C ASP A 107 -12.64 -10.15 16.62
N LEU A 108 -12.39 -10.94 15.58
CA LEU A 108 -13.51 -11.49 14.83
C LEU A 108 -14.29 -12.44 15.78
N PRO A 109 -15.58 -12.19 16.05
CA PRO A 109 -16.42 -13.24 16.59
C PRO A 109 -16.40 -14.39 15.58
N GLN A 110 -16.13 -15.62 16.03
CA GLN A 110 -16.26 -16.78 15.15
C GLN A 110 -17.63 -16.74 14.47
N PRO A 111 -17.70 -16.85 13.13
CA PRO A 111 -18.98 -16.84 12.45
C PRO A 111 -19.80 -18.06 12.91
N ASP A 112 -20.97 -17.79 13.49
CA ASP A 112 -21.92 -18.82 13.93
C ASP A 112 -22.25 -19.76 12.75
N PRO A 113 -21.99 -21.07 12.88
CA PRO A 113 -22.21 -22.04 11.81
C PRO A 113 -23.68 -22.15 11.38
N LYS A 114 -24.63 -21.52 12.09
CA LYS A 114 -26.05 -21.51 11.72
C LYS A 114 -26.43 -20.55 10.57
N ARG A 115 -25.51 -19.71 10.07
CA ARG A 115 -25.79 -18.79 8.94
C ARG A 115 -25.53 -19.37 7.55
N LEU A 116 -25.00 -20.59 7.43
CA LEU A 116 -24.70 -21.25 6.15
C LEU A 116 -25.88 -21.99 5.51
N ARG A 117 -27.12 -21.64 5.85
CA ARG A 117 -28.29 -22.09 5.10
C ARG A 117 -29.16 -20.91 4.73
N LEU A 118 -29.19 -20.54 3.46
CA LEU A 118 -30.43 -20.32 2.72
C LEU A 118 -30.08 -20.23 1.21
N ILE A 119 -30.38 -21.31 0.46
CA ILE A 119 -31.38 -21.43 -0.63
C ILE A 119 -31.05 -20.58 -1.86
#